data_AF-A0A7X7WJN0-F1
#
_entry.id   AF-A0A7X7WJN0-F1
#
_cell.length_a   1.000
_cell.length_b   1.000
_cell.length_c   1.000
_cell.angle_alpha   90.00
_cell.angle_beta   90.00
_cell.angle_gamma   90.00
#
_symmetry.space_group_name_H-M   'P 1'
#
loop_
_entity.id
_entity.type
_entity.pdbx_description
1 polymer ?
#
loop_
_entity_poly.entity_id
_entity_poly.type
_entity_poly.pdbx_seq_one_letter_code
_entity_poly.pdbx_strand_id
1 'polypeptide(L)'
;GLYFADAAPLLEKLVELPVPGLLFDFTYSRNLFDALKHFPKNIGLGIIDGRNTKMENIEELRAKSDRLLASLDNQTVYITTSCGLEYLPRDRAFDKLKLSADFANTLKGGLR
;
A
#
# COMPACT_ATOMS: atom_id res chain seq x y z
N GLY A 1 -0.10 6.14 -21.54
CA GLY A 1 -1.26 5.39 -21.01
C GLY A 1 -1.16 5.40 -19.49
N LEU A 2 -2.18 5.89 -18.79
CA LEU A 2 -2.11 6.18 -17.35
C LEU A 2 -3.32 5.63 -16.59
N TYR A 3 -3.58 4.33 -16.73
CA TYR A 3 -4.53 3.64 -15.85
C TYR A 3 -3.85 2.56 -14.98
N PHE A 4 -2.68 2.03 -15.39
CA PHE A 4 -1.95 0.97 -14.67
C PHE A 4 -0.44 1.10 -14.92
N ALA A 5 0.18 2.15 -14.38
CA ALA A 5 1.60 2.42 -14.60
C ALA A 5 2.30 2.77 -13.28
N ASP A 6 3.62 2.70 -13.30
CA ASP A 6 4.47 3.11 -12.18
C ASP A 6 4.24 4.59 -11.87
N ALA A 7 3.86 4.90 -10.63
CA ALA A 7 3.65 6.28 -10.18
C ALA A 7 4.97 7.00 -9.84
N ALA A 8 6.09 6.28 -9.78
CA ALA A 8 7.41 6.85 -9.46
C ALA A 8 7.77 8.10 -10.28
N PRO A 9 7.54 8.17 -11.62
CA PRO A 9 7.86 9.36 -12.42
C PRO A 9 6.99 10.58 -12.10
N LEU A 10 5.91 10.43 -11.34
CA LEU A 10 4.97 11.52 -11.00
C LEU A 10 5.12 12.01 -9.56
N LEU A 11 6.00 11.42 -8.75
CA LEU A 11 6.06 11.70 -7.31
C LEU A 11 6.30 13.18 -7.00
N GLU A 12 7.16 13.86 -7.75
CA GLU A 12 7.41 15.31 -7.57
C GLU A 12 6.13 16.13 -7.67
N LYS A 13 5.30 15.88 -8.69
CA LYS A 13 4.01 16.56 -8.87
C LYS A 13 2.99 16.16 -7.82
N LEU A 14 3.01 14.89 -7.39
CA LEU A 14 2.11 14.38 -6.36
C LEU A 14 2.39 14.99 -4.98
N VAL A 15 3.63 15.39 -4.71
CA VAL A 15 4.01 16.14 -3.49
C VAL A 15 3.37 17.53 -3.45
N GLU A 16 3.08 18.15 -4.59
CA GLU A 16 2.48 19.51 -4.62
C GLU A 16 0.99 19.52 -4.28
N LEU A 17 0.29 18.38 -4.38
CA LEU A 17 -1.15 18.31 -4.13
C LEU A 17 -1.51 18.69 -2.68
N PRO A 18 -2.56 19.49 -2.42
CA PRO A 18 -2.93 19.93 -1.07
C PRO A 18 -3.69 18.84 -0.30
N VAL A 19 -3.08 17.67 -0.15
CA VAL A 19 -3.63 16.50 0.54
C VAL A 19 -2.63 15.97 1.57
N PRO A 20 -3.09 15.42 2.71
CA PRO A 20 -2.22 14.93 3.79
C PRO A 20 -1.50 13.63 3.45
N GLY A 21 -1.98 12.89 2.44
CA GLY A 21 -1.44 11.61 2.05
C GLY A 21 -2.00 11.11 0.72
N LEU A 22 -1.35 10.08 0.19
CA LEU A 22 -1.71 9.45 -1.08
C LEU A 22 -1.63 7.93 -0.95
N LEU A 23 -2.56 7.23 -1.60
CA LEU A 23 -2.55 5.78 -1.72
C LEU A 23 -1.83 5.40 -3.01
N PHE A 24 -0.91 4.45 -2.90
CA PHE A 24 -0.17 3.91 -4.02
C PHE A 24 -0.42 2.42 -4.16
N ASP A 25 -0.45 1.96 -5.41
CA ASP A 25 -0.61 0.55 -5.76
C ASP A 25 0.76 -0.14 -5.86
N PHE A 26 1.05 -0.99 -4.89
CA PHE A 26 2.31 -1.73 -4.82
C PHE A 26 2.24 -3.13 -5.44
N THR A 27 1.13 -3.47 -6.09
CA THR A 27 0.97 -4.77 -6.76
C THR A 27 1.61 -4.81 -8.15
N TYR A 28 1.85 -3.64 -8.76
CA TYR A 28 2.45 -3.53 -10.10
C TYR A 28 3.90 -3.03 -10.13
N SER A 29 4.30 -2.12 -9.23
CA SER A 29 5.61 -1.49 -9.29
C SER A 29 6.52 -1.92 -8.15
N ARG A 30 7.61 -2.61 -8.50
CA ARG A 30 8.70 -2.94 -7.57
C ARG A 30 9.54 -1.71 -7.19
N ASN A 31 9.54 -0.68 -8.04
CA ASN A 31 10.37 0.52 -7.86
C ASN A 31 9.76 1.51 -6.86
N LEU A 32 8.44 1.46 -6.62
CA LEU A 32 7.76 2.36 -5.69
C LEU A 32 8.31 2.28 -4.27
N PHE A 33 8.72 1.10 -3.81
CA PHE A 33 9.33 0.93 -2.49
C PHE A 33 10.59 1.78 -2.31
N ASP A 34 11.42 1.88 -3.34
CA ASP A 34 12.63 2.70 -3.32
C ASP A 34 12.34 4.18 -3.54
N ALA A 35 11.38 4.49 -4.41
CA ALA A 35 11.02 5.87 -4.76
C ALA A 35 10.31 6.61 -3.59
N LEU A 36 9.61 5.89 -2.72
CA LEU A 36 8.83 6.46 -1.63
C LEU A 36 9.58 6.62 -0.30
N LYS A 37 10.85 6.21 -0.21
CA LYS A 37 11.66 6.31 1.04
C LYS A 37 11.67 7.71 1.66
N HIS A 38 11.68 8.74 0.83
CA HIS A 38 11.71 10.15 1.28
C HIS A 38 10.41 10.89 0.96
N PHE A 39 9.30 10.17 0.78
CA PHE A 39 8.03 10.80 0.42
C PHE A 39 7.50 11.62 1.61
N PRO A 40 7.23 12.93 1.44
CA PRO A 40 7.00 13.83 2.58
C PRO A 40 5.57 13.76 3.15
N LYS A 41 4.70 12.88 2.63
CA LYS A 41 3.29 12.79 3.02
C LYS A 41 2.96 11.40 3.57
N ASN A 42 1.80 11.28 4.21
CA ASN A 42 1.28 9.98 4.63
C ASN A 42 1.06 9.06 3.42
N ILE A 43 1.26 7.76 3.62
CA ILE A 43 1.22 6.76 2.55
C ILE A 43 0.11 5.74 2.82
N GLY A 44 -0.78 5.56 1.84
CA GLY A 44 -1.59 4.36 1.72
C GLY A 44 -0.78 3.29 0.98
N LEU A 45 -0.39 2.23 1.69
CA LEU A 45 0.34 1.09 1.17
C LEU A 45 -0.68 0.09 0.60
N GLY A 46 -1.05 0.26 -0.68
CA GLY A 46 -1.98 -0.60 -1.41
C GLY A 46 -1.31 -1.92 -1.81
N ILE A 47 -1.16 -2.84 -0.85
CA ILE A 47 -0.35 -4.06 -1.00
C ILE A 47 -1.20 -5.34 -1.14
N ILE A 48 -2.49 -5.25 -0.81
CA ILE A 48 -3.46 -6.34 -0.99
C ILE A 48 -4.14 -6.16 -2.34
N ASP A 49 -4.06 -7.15 -3.23
CA ASP A 49 -4.53 -7.04 -4.61
C ASP A 49 -6.06 -7.08 -4.66
N GLY A 50 -6.68 -5.92 -4.93
CA GLY A 50 -8.13 -5.80 -5.06
C GLY A 50 -8.71 -6.38 -6.35
N ARG A 51 -7.86 -6.86 -7.29
CA ARG A 51 -8.28 -7.37 -8.60
C ARG A 51 -8.29 -8.89 -8.69
N ASN A 52 -7.82 -9.57 -7.65
CA ASN A 52 -7.67 -11.02 -7.62
C ASN A 52 -8.37 -11.61 -6.39
N THR A 53 -9.12 -12.70 -6.56
CA THR A 53 -9.77 -13.39 -5.44
C THR A 53 -8.81 -14.20 -4.58
N LYS A 54 -7.59 -14.46 -5.06
CA LYS A 54 -6.53 -15.12 -4.27
C LYS A 54 -6.18 -14.25 -3.06
N MET A 55 -6.14 -14.89 -1.88
CA MET A 55 -5.69 -14.26 -0.65
C MET A 55 -4.16 -14.21 -0.60
N GLU A 56 -3.64 -13.08 -0.13
CA GLU A 56 -2.23 -12.86 0.09
C GLU A 56 -1.73 -13.59 1.33
N ASN A 57 -0.46 -14.00 1.32
CA ASN A 57 0.21 -14.56 2.48
C ASN A 57 0.80 -13.43 3.35
N ILE A 58 0.54 -13.47 4.66
CA ILE A 58 1.00 -12.43 5.60
C ILE A 58 2.53 -12.28 5.61
N GLU A 59 3.28 -13.38 5.51
CA GLU A 59 4.75 -13.33 5.50
C GLU A 59 5.28 -12.67 4.22
N GLU A 60 4.63 -12.93 3.08
CA GLU A 60 4.96 -12.22 1.84
C GLU A 60 4.63 -10.73 1.91
N LEU A 61 3.52 -10.36 2.56
CA LEU A 61 3.16 -8.96 2.79
C LEU A 61 4.19 -8.27 3.70
N ARG A 62 4.63 -8.95 4.77
CA ARG A 62 5.66 -8.45 5.69
C ARG A 62 6.99 -8.23 4.97
N ALA A 63 7.47 -9.25 4.24
CA ALA A 63 8.72 -9.17 3.49
C ALA A 63 8.74 -8.01 2.48
N LYS A 64 7.60 -7.71 1.85
CA LYS A 64 7.47 -6.56 0.94
C LYS A 64 7.44 -5.22 1.69
N SER A 65 6.77 -5.16 2.84
CA SER A 65 6.51 -3.91 3.57
C SER A 65 7.70 -3.44 4.40
N ASP A 66 8.45 -4.37 5.01
CA ASP A 66 9.49 -4.07 6.01
C ASP A 66 10.55 -3.07 5.49
N ARG A 67 10.97 -3.20 4.22
CA ARG A 67 11.99 -2.32 3.63
C ARG A 67 11.54 -0.86 3.54
N LEU A 68 10.28 -0.62 3.20
CA LEU A 68 9.73 0.74 3.13
C LEU A 68 9.46 1.27 4.54
N LEU A 69 8.84 0.46 5.40
CA LEU A 69 8.53 0.86 6.77
C LEU A 69 9.80 1.23 7.56
N ALA A 70 10.91 0.54 7.35
CA ALA A 70 12.20 0.86 7.96
C ALA A 70 12.84 2.16 7.46
N SER A 71 12.35 2.73 6.35
CA SER A 71 12.87 3.97 5.76
C SER A 71 11.99 5.19 6.00
N LEU A 72 10.80 5.02 6.56
CA LEU A 72 9.85 6.09 6.81
C LEU A 72 9.96 6.55 8.26
N ASP A 73 10.40 7.79 8.46
CA ASP A 73 10.69 8.32 9.79
C ASP A 73 9.47 8.97 10.46
N ASN A 74 8.67 9.74 9.71
CA ASN A 74 7.62 10.62 10.27
C ASN A 74 6.24 10.46 9.60
N GLN A 75 6.11 9.54 8.65
CA GLN A 75 4.89 9.33 7.88
C GLN A 75 3.97 8.33 8.57
N THR A 76 2.68 8.63 8.63
CA THR A 76 1.70 7.60 8.94
C THR A 76 1.51 6.71 7.71
N VAL A 77 1.65 5.40 7.91
CA VAL A 77 1.41 4.39 6.87
C VAL A 77 0.09 3.68 7.14
N TYR A 78 -0.78 3.69 6.14
CA TYR A 78 -2.06 2.99 6.16
C TYR A 78 -1.96 1.75 5.29
N ILE A 79 -2.22 0.56 5.85
CA ILE A 79 -2.36 -0.65 5.05
C ILE A 79 -3.71 -0.62 4.35
N THR A 80 -3.71 -0.82 3.04
CA THR A 80 -4.90 -0.74 2.20
C THR A 80 -4.88 -1.80 1.09
N THR A 81 -5.99 -1.91 0.38
CA THR A 81 -6.04 -2.63 -0.89
C THR A 81 -5.47 -1.76 -2.01
N SER A 82 -4.98 -2.40 -3.08
CA SER A 82 -4.36 -1.73 -4.22
C SER A 82 -5.32 -0.84 -5.00
N CYS A 83 -6.62 -1.15 -4.96
CA CYS A 83 -7.71 -0.42 -5.57
C CYS A 83 -9.02 -0.71 -4.84
N GLY A 84 -10.12 -0.19 -5.37
CA GLY A 84 -11.47 -0.59 -4.95
C GLY A 84 -11.73 -2.08 -5.17
N LEU A 85 -12.71 -2.61 -4.45
CA LEU A 85 -13.06 -4.04 -4.41
C LEU A 85 -14.37 -4.35 -5.16
N GLU A 86 -14.90 -3.40 -5.93
CA GLU A 86 -16.18 -3.49 -6.62
C GLU A 86 -16.29 -4.67 -7.60
N TYR A 87 -15.16 -5.22 -8.04
CA TYR A 87 -15.09 -6.36 -8.95
C TYR A 87 -14.93 -7.71 -8.25
N LEU A 88 -14.80 -7.75 -6.92
CA LEU A 88 -14.70 -9.00 -6.17
C LEU A 88 -16.06 -9.48 -5.66
N PRO A 89 -16.26 -10.80 -5.53
CA PRO A 89 -17.33 -11.34 -4.70
C PRO A 89 -17.30 -10.74 -3.30
N ARG A 90 -18.47 -10.47 -2.71
CA ARG A 90 -18.60 -9.74 -1.45
C ARG A 90 -17.86 -10.40 -0.28
N ASP A 91 -17.88 -11.73 -0.22
CA ASP A 91 -17.14 -12.54 0.75
C ASP A 91 -15.62 -12.33 0.59
N ARG A 92 -15.11 -12.34 -0.64
CA ARG A 92 -13.68 -12.08 -0.92
C ARG A 92 -13.27 -10.65 -0.64
N ALA A 93 -14.12 -9.68 -0.95
CA ALA A 93 -13.89 -8.29 -0.59
C ALA A 93 -13.78 -8.15 0.94
N PHE A 94 -14.67 -8.79 1.69
CA PHE A 94 -14.63 -8.79 3.15
C PHE A 94 -13.37 -9.47 3.71
N ASP A 95 -13.00 -10.64 3.19
CA ASP A 95 -11.77 -11.35 3.57
C ASP A 95 -10.52 -10.48 3.36
N LYS A 96 -10.45 -9.74 2.25
CA LYS A 96 -9.33 -8.81 1.99
C LYS A 96 -9.29 -7.63 2.94
N LEU A 97 -10.44 -7.06 3.28
CA LEU A 97 -10.52 -6.00 4.30
C LEU A 97 -10.08 -6.52 5.67
N LYS A 98 -10.51 -7.73 6.03
CA LYS A 98 -10.08 -8.40 7.27
C LYS A 98 -8.57 -8.62 7.27
N LEU A 99 -8.00 -9.16 6.19
CA LEU A 99 -6.56 -9.34 6.04
C LEU A 99 -5.79 -8.01 6.16
N SER A 100 -6.32 -6.92 5.57
CA SER A 100 -5.72 -5.58 5.69
C SER A 100 -5.67 -5.11 7.14
N ALA A 101 -6.75 -5.30 7.89
CA ALA A 101 -6.82 -4.93 9.30
C ALA A 101 -5.89 -5.81 10.17
N ASP A 102 -5.93 -7.13 9.95
CA ASP A 102 -5.10 -8.08 10.68
C ASP A 102 -3.61 -7.79 10.45
N PHE A 103 -3.20 -7.60 9.19
CA PHE A 103 -1.82 -7.26 8.85
C PHE A 103 -1.39 -5.94 9.50
N ALA A 104 -2.21 -4.88 9.43
CA ALA A 104 -1.92 -3.60 10.09
C ALA A 104 -1.73 -3.77 11.62
N ASN A 105 -2.53 -4.62 12.26
CA ASN A 105 -2.39 -4.91 13.69
C ASN A 105 -1.07 -5.66 14.00
N THR A 106 -0.62 -6.55 13.13
CA THR A 106 0.68 -7.22 13.29
C THR A 106 1.88 -6.27 13.20
N LEU A 107 1.70 -5.11 12.53
CA LEU A 107 2.72 -4.08 12.42
C LEU A 107 2.72 -3.16 13.65
N LYS A 108 1.54 -2.80 14.19
CA LYS A 108 1.42 -2.03 15.43
C LYS A 108 2.00 -2.73 16.65
N GLY A 109 1.99 -4.07 16.68
CA GLY A 109 2.63 -4.86 17.73
C GLY A 109 4.15 -4.98 17.59
N GLY A 110 4.74 -4.48 16.49
CA GLY A 110 6.18 -4.61 16.18
C GLY A 110 6.88 -3.31 15.78
N LEU A 111 6.16 -2.19 15.70
CA LEU A 111 6.69 -0.85 15.44
C LEU A 111 6.44 0.01 16.67
N ARG A 112 7.49 0.69 17.13
CA ARG A 112 7.44 1.64 18.24
C ARG A 112 6.54 2.82 17.94
#